data_AF-A0A955HRI1-F1
#
_entry.id   AF-A0A955HRI1-F1
#
_cell.length_a   1.000
_cell.length_b   1.000
_cell.length_c   1.000
_cell.angle_alpha   90.00
_cell.angle_beta   90.00
_cell.angle_gamma   90.00
#
_symmetry.space_group_name_H-M   'P 1'
#
loop_
_entity.id
_entity.type
_entity.pdbx_description
1 polymer ?
#
loop_
_entity_poly.entity_id
_entity_poly.type
_entity_poly.pdbx_seq_one_letter_code
_entity_poly.pdbx_strand_id
1 'polypeptide(L)'
;MFVFVIDSNSFPAARFSEIGTLANILAPTLTIGGIIGFLGMLIYGSLTLMNAGGNPDQIAKAWKIFTFAIFGLLIVIFAYLLTQLAGFITQINIPL
;
A
#
# COMPACT_ATOMS: atom_id res chain seq x y z
N MET A 1 -3.78 -45.47 -15.92
CA MET A 1 -3.70 -44.58 -14.75
C MET A 1 -3.86 -43.16 -15.25
N PHE A 2 -4.99 -42.50 -14.97
CA PHE A 2 -5.17 -41.10 -15.36
C PHE A 2 -4.40 -40.22 -14.37
N VAL A 3 -3.34 -39.57 -14.83
CA VAL A 3 -2.59 -38.59 -14.05
C VAL A 3 -3.26 -37.25 -14.26
N PHE A 4 -3.86 -36.70 -13.20
CA PHE A 4 -4.28 -35.31 -13.21
C PHE A 4 -3.01 -34.44 -13.18
N VAL A 5 -2.61 -33.93 -14.34
CA VAL A 5 -1.56 -32.92 -14.43
C VAL A 5 -2.15 -31.64 -13.86
N ILE A 6 -1.68 -31.22 -12.69
CA ILE A 6 -2.06 -29.93 -12.12
C ILE A 6 -1.28 -28.85 -12.88
N ASP A 7 -1.94 -28.26 -13.87
CA ASP A 7 -1.39 -27.17 -14.70
C ASP A 7 -2.19 -25.87 -14.49
N SER A 8 -1.54 -24.72 -14.67
CA SER A 8 -2.12 -23.37 -14.57
C SER A 8 -3.35 -23.16 -15.47
N ASN A 9 -3.49 -23.94 -16.56
CA ASN A 9 -4.64 -23.90 -17.46
C ASN A 9 -5.79 -24.83 -17.05
N SER A 10 -5.56 -25.78 -16.14
CA SER A 10 -6.58 -26.73 -15.64
C SER A 10 -7.06 -26.43 -14.22
N PHE A 11 -6.32 -25.61 -13.47
CA PHE A 11 -6.67 -25.19 -12.11
C PHE A 11 -6.57 -23.66 -11.95
N PRO A 12 -7.70 -22.93 -11.92
CA PRO A 12 -7.71 -21.46 -11.79
C PRO A 12 -7.00 -20.94 -10.53
N ALA A 13 -7.01 -21.72 -9.44
CA ALA A 13 -6.28 -21.40 -8.21
C ALA A 13 -4.74 -21.58 -8.33
N ALA A 14 -4.26 -22.44 -9.24
CA ALA A 14 -2.84 -22.64 -9.51
C ALA A 14 -2.21 -21.44 -10.27
N ARG A 15 -3.02 -20.56 -10.86
CA ARG A 15 -2.58 -19.28 -11.46
C ARG A 15 -2.08 -18.26 -10.43
N PHE A 16 -2.47 -18.43 -9.17
CA PHE A 16 -2.00 -17.64 -8.03
C PHE A 16 -0.98 -18.41 -7.17
N SER A 17 -0.44 -19.53 -7.70
CA SER A 17 0.52 -20.37 -6.97
C SER A 17 1.84 -19.67 -6.69
N GLU A 18 2.14 -18.57 -7.38
CA GLU A 18 3.35 -17.77 -7.19
C GLU A 18 3.01 -16.42 -6.54
N ILE A 19 3.57 -16.19 -5.35
CA ILE A 19 3.51 -14.90 -4.63
C ILE A 19 3.99 -13.75 -5.53
N GLY A 20 4.89 -14.02 -6.49
CA GLY A 20 5.41 -13.04 -7.43
C GLY A 20 4.37 -12.45 -8.39
N THR A 21 3.37 -13.22 -8.82
CA THR A 21 2.31 -12.70 -9.72
C THR A 21 1.40 -11.73 -8.98
N LEU A 22 1.10 -12.01 -7.71
CA LEU A 22 0.34 -11.11 -6.85
C LEU A 22 1.14 -9.84 -6.54
N ALA A 23 2.43 -9.97 -6.25
CA ALA A 23 3.31 -8.83 -6.01
C ALA A 23 3.37 -7.87 -7.21
N ASN A 24 3.48 -8.38 -8.44
CA ASN A 24 3.54 -7.57 -9.66
C ASN A 24 2.28 -6.74 -9.93
N ILE A 25 1.11 -7.20 -9.46
CA ILE A 25 -0.15 -6.46 -9.61
C ILE A 25 -0.36 -5.53 -8.41
N LEU A 26 -0.14 -6.05 -7.20
CA LEU A 26 -0.44 -5.33 -5.97
C LEU A 26 0.56 -4.21 -5.70
N ALA A 27 1.87 -4.40 -5.93
CA ALA A 27 2.89 -3.40 -5.65
C ALA A 27 2.63 -2.06 -6.37
N PRO A 28 2.44 -2.02 -7.71
CA PRO A 28 2.15 -0.75 -8.38
C PRO A 28 0.78 -0.17 -8.01
N THR A 29 -0.25 -1.02 -7.85
CA THR A 29 -1.59 -0.54 -7.48
C THR A 29 -1.61 0.08 -6.08
N LEU A 30 -0.96 -0.55 -5.09
CA LEU A 30 -0.85 -0.04 -3.73
C LEU A 30 0.02 1.22 -3.67
N THR A 31 1.08 1.30 -4.48
CA THR A 31 1.92 2.50 -4.56
C THR A 31 1.13 3.70 -5.10
N ILE A 32 0.43 3.53 -6.22
CA ILE A 32 -0.41 4.59 -6.79
C ILE A 32 -1.54 4.96 -5.83
N GLY A 33 -2.22 3.97 -5.24
CA GLY A 33 -3.28 4.20 -4.25
C GLY A 33 -2.78 4.94 -3.02
N GLY A 34 -1.59 4.59 -2.52
CA GLY A 34 -0.94 5.25 -1.40
C GLY A 34 -0.59 6.71 -1.69
N ILE A 35 -0.04 7.01 -2.87
CA ILE A 35 0.28 8.37 -3.30
C ILE A 35 -1.01 9.22 -3.40
N ILE A 36 -2.03 8.69 -4.08
CA ILE A 36 -3.32 9.40 -4.23
C ILE A 36 -3.97 9.61 -2.86
N GLY A 37 -3.96 8.60 -1.99
CA GLY A 37 -4.50 8.70 -0.64
C GLY A 37 -3.77 9.74 0.21
N PHE A 38 -2.44 9.77 0.15
CA PHE A 38 -1.61 10.75 0.85
C PHE A 38 -1.88 12.18 0.35
N LEU A 39 -1.87 12.39 -0.96
CA LEU A 39 -2.19 13.69 -1.57
C LEU A 39 -3.61 14.15 -1.22
N GLY A 40 -4.59 13.23 -1.27
CA GLY A 40 -5.97 13.50 -0.89
C GLY A 40 -6.10 13.96 0.57
N MET A 41 -5.38 13.32 1.50
CA MET A 41 -5.35 13.74 2.90
C MET A 41 -4.69 15.11 3.07
N LEU A 42 -3.61 15.42 2.35
CA LEU A 42 -2.97 16.74 2.43
C LEU A 42 -3.89 17.85 1.93
N ILE A 43 -4.57 17.63 0.81
CA ILE A 43 -5.53 18.59 0.25
C ILE A 43 -6.69 18.77 1.22
N TYR A 44 -7.26 17.67 1.73
CA TYR A 44 -8.37 17.73 2.68
C TYR A 44 -7.99 18.42 4.00
N GLY A 45 -6.81 18.12 4.54
CA GLY A 45 -6.28 18.77 5.74
C GLY A 45 -6.05 20.26 5.53
N SER A 46 -5.51 20.65 4.37
CA SER A 46 -5.28 22.05 4.00
C SER A 46 -6.60 22.82 3.83
N LEU A 47 -7.59 22.24 3.15
CA LEU A 47 -8.92 22.85 3.02
C LEU A 47 -9.62 22.97 4.38
N THR A 48 -9.46 21.97 5.26
CA THR A 48 -9.99 22.02 6.63
C THR A 48 -9.34 23.15 7.43
N LEU A 49 -8.03 23.36 7.28
CA LEU A 49 -7.30 24.45 7.94
C LEU A 49 -7.72 25.83 7.41
N MET A 50 -7.85 25.99 6.09
CA MET A 50 -8.27 27.24 5.45
C MET A 50 -9.71 27.61 5.83
N ASN A 51 -10.60 26.62 5.93
CA ASN A 51 -12.00 26.82 6.32
C ASN A 51 -12.22 26.90 7.84
N ALA A 52 -11.16 26.79 8.66
CA ALA A 52 -11.30 26.78 10.11
C ALA A 52 -11.73 28.15 10.67
N GLY A 53 -11.45 29.26 9.98
CA GLY A 53 -11.90 30.60 10.36
C GLY A 53 -11.50 31.04 11.77
N GLY A 54 -10.43 30.46 12.34
CA GLY A 54 -9.98 30.72 13.71
C GLY A 54 -10.61 29.81 14.78
N ASN A 55 -11.48 28.86 14.42
CA ASN A 55 -12.01 27.88 15.36
C ASN A 55 -10.89 26.90 15.79
N PRO A 56 -10.53 26.85 17.09
CA PRO A 56 -9.44 26.01 17.58
C PRO A 56 -9.68 24.51 17.37
N ASP A 57 -10.94 24.04 17.40
CA ASP A 57 -11.27 22.63 17.19
C ASP A 57 -11.00 22.20 15.76
N GLN A 58 -11.33 23.06 14.80
CA GLN A 58 -11.10 22.80 13.37
C GLN A 58 -9.61 22.82 13.03
N ILE A 59 -8.84 23.72 13.66
CA ILE A 59 -7.38 23.75 13.53
C ILE A 59 -6.77 22.46 14.09
N ALA A 60 -7.18 22.03 15.29
CA ALA A 60 -6.69 20.79 15.89
C ALA A 60 -7.04 19.56 15.02
N LYS A 61 -8.22 19.55 14.39
CA LYS A 61 -8.62 18.51 13.44
C LYS A 61 -7.73 18.48 12.20
N ALA A 62 -7.40 19.63 11.61
CA ALA A 62 -6.49 19.71 10.47
C ALA A 62 -5.11 19.12 10.81
N TRP A 63 -4.54 19.46 11.97
CA TRP A 63 -3.27 18.89 12.43
C TRP A 63 -3.34 17.37 12.60
N LYS A 64 -4.43 16.84 13.15
CA LYS A 64 -4.64 15.39 13.22
C LYS A 64 -4.61 14.73 11.84
N ILE A 65 -5.26 15.33 10.84
CA ILE A 65 -5.25 14.82 9.46
C ILE A 65 -3.82 14.71 8.93
N PHE A 66 -2.99 15.74 9.13
CA PHE A 66 -1.59 15.71 8.74
C PHE A 66 -0.80 14.63 9.50
N THR A 67 -1.02 14.49 10.80
CA THR A 67 -0.39 13.44 11.61
C THR A 67 -0.72 12.05 11.05
N PHE A 68 -2.00 11.77 10.75
CA PHE A 68 -2.40 10.50 10.14
C PHE A 68 -1.80 10.29 8.76
N ALA A 69 -1.71 11.33 7.92
CA ALA A 69 -1.08 11.24 6.61
C ALA A 69 0.41 10.87 6.72
N ILE A 70 1.14 11.46 7.66
CA ILE A 70 2.55 11.16 7.92
C ILE A 70 2.72 9.73 8.45
N PHE A 71 1.87 9.30 9.40
CA PHE A 71 1.91 7.93 9.90
C PHE A 71 1.58 6.91 8.81
N GLY A 72 0.62 7.20 7.93
CA GLY A 72 0.32 6.37 6.77
C GLY A 72 1.52 6.20 5.85
N LEU A 73 2.24 7.29 5.57
CA LEU A 73 3.47 7.25 4.77
C LEU A 73 4.57 6.43 5.45
N LEU A 74 4.77 6.61 6.75
CA LEU A 74 5.75 5.83 7.53
C LEU A 74 5.45 4.33 7.46
N ILE A 75 4.18 3.93 7.60
CA ILE A 75 3.77 2.53 7.50
C ILE A 75 4.13 1.95 6.12
N VAL A 76 3.89 2.69 5.04
CA VAL A 76 4.25 2.25 3.68
C VAL A 76 5.76 2.06 3.53
N ILE A 77 6.56 3.01 4.06
CA ILE A 77 8.03 2.92 4.05
C ILE A 77 8.49 1.68 4.83
N PHE A 78 7.95 1.45 6.03
CA PHE A 78 8.28 0.26 6.82
C PHE A 78 7.87 -1.03 6.13
N ALA A 79 6.71 -1.07 5.47
CA ALA A 79 6.28 -2.23 4.70
C ALA A 79 7.26 -2.54 3.57
N TYR A 80 7.76 -1.53 2.85
CA TYR A 80 8.78 -1.70 1.82
C TYR A 80 10.09 -2.25 2.39
N LEU A 81 10.57 -1.66 3.49
CA LEU A 81 11.80 -2.11 4.17
C LEU A 81 11.70 -3.56 4.66
N LEU A 82 10.56 -3.92 5.28
CA LEU A 82 10.32 -5.28 5.75
C LEU A 82 10.23 -6.27 4.58
N THR A 83 9.62 -5.88 3.47
CA THR A 83 9.52 -6.73 2.28
C THR A 83 10.89 -6.95 1.64
N GLN A 84 11.72 -5.90 1.56
CA GLN A 84 13.09 -6.00 1.07
C GLN A 84 13.96 -6.87 1.98
N LEU A 85 13.80 -6.74 3.31
CA LEU A 85 14.49 -7.57 4.28
C LEU A 85 14.08 -9.06 4.13
N ALA A 86 12.79 -9.34 3.94
CA ALA A 86 12.31 -10.68 3.69
C ALA A 86 12.85 -11.27 2.37
N GLY A 87 12.89 -10.48 1.29
CA GLY A 87 13.52 -10.88 0.03
C GLY A 87 15.01 -11.19 0.18
N PHE A 88 15.74 -10.36 0.94
CA PHE A 88 17.16 -10.58 1.24
C PHE A 88 17.40 -11.89 2.01
N ILE A 89 16.60 -12.17 3.02
CA ILE A 89 16.72 -13.41 3.83
C ILE A 89 16.38 -14.65 2.99
N THR A 90 15.37 -14.56 2.12
CA THR A 90 14.90 -15.69 1.30
C THR A 90 15.68 -15.89 0.01
N GLN A 91 16.59 -14.98 -0.35
CA GLN A 91 17.28 -14.92 -1.66
C GLN A 91 16.33 -14.91 -2.87
N ILE A 92 15.06 -14.56 -2.66
CA ILE A 92 14.08 -14.41 -3.73
C ILE A 92 14.10 -12.95 -4.18
N ASN A 93 14.27 -12.73 -5.48
CA ASN A 93 14.11 -11.41 -6.07
C ASN A 93 12.62 -11.06 -6.06
N ILE A 94 12.22 -10.22 -5.11
CA ILE A 94 10.88 -9.64 -5.07
C ILE A 94 10.94 -8.38 -5.96
N PRO A 95 10.28 -8.38 -7.13
CA PRO A 95 10.17 -7.18 -7.94
C PRO A 95 9.25 -6.20 -7.20
N LEU A 96 9.87 -5.27 -6.46
CA LEU A 96 9.22 -4.16 -5.79
C LEU A 96 9.38 -2.87 -6.59
#